data_AF-A0A7V2I6N9-F1
#
_entry.id   AF-A0A7V2I6N9-F1
#
_cell.length_a   1.000
_cell.length_b   1.000
_cell.length_c   1.000
_cell.angle_alpha   90.00
_cell.angle_beta   90.00
_cell.angle_gamma   90.00
#
_symmetry.space_group_name_H-M   'P 1'
#
loop_
_entity.id
_entity.type
_entity.pdbx_description
1 polymer ?
#
loop_
_entity_poly.entity_id
_entity_poly.type
_entity_poly.pdbx_seq_one_letter_code
_entity_poly.pdbx_strand_id
1 'polypeptide(L)'
;MGDGWRGTVLVLLLHGAFLVPCPAAGAGFVEGGRPVTPEETNFAGGRRATPIHRVPVQINHDTRAGVDLDLTLVDTVFDALRVHHRRDPYVAPQTIPVVVIAEAKMRRFLQGPPRLLFGRLEAEVKSQQQDVYPTPTAVFVSDAVLGDPVRLQAALRRGLGYLFDVDFYRAVTGLERARPRPAD
;
A
#
# COMPACT_ATOMS: atom_id res chain seq x y z
N MET A 1 44.63 15.99 -47.81
CA MET A 1 44.43 14.90 -46.83
C MET A 1 43.97 15.54 -45.52
N GLY A 2 42.74 15.49 -45.05
CA GLY A 2 41.51 14.94 -45.62
C GLY A 2 40.34 15.84 -45.20
N ASP A 3 39.32 15.84 -46.06
CA ASP A 3 38.06 16.56 -45.99
C ASP A 3 37.17 16.11 -44.82
N GLY A 4 36.20 16.97 -44.47
CA GLY A 4 34.82 16.48 -44.38
C GLY A 4 34.02 16.82 -43.12
N TRP A 5 33.14 17.82 -43.27
CA TRP A 5 31.76 17.88 -42.74
C TRP A 5 31.57 18.13 -41.23
N ARG A 6 31.12 19.32 -40.77
CA ARG A 6 29.74 19.85 -40.84
C ARG A 6 28.66 18.79 -40.62
N GLY A 7 28.12 18.74 -39.40
CA GLY A 7 26.93 17.98 -39.04
C GLY A 7 26.26 18.53 -37.78
N THR A 8 25.21 19.32 -37.97
CA THR A 8 24.31 19.94 -37.00
C THR A 8 23.30 18.93 -36.45
N VAL A 9 23.15 18.75 -35.13
CA VAL A 9 21.92 18.35 -34.36
C VAL A 9 22.20 18.68 -32.87
N LEU A 10 21.69 19.72 -32.21
CA LEU A 10 20.32 20.10 -31.81
C LEU A 10 19.73 19.24 -30.65
N VAL A 11 19.35 19.93 -29.55
CA VAL A 11 18.44 19.52 -28.43
C VAL A 11 19.02 18.46 -27.46
N LEU A 12 19.15 18.63 -26.13
CA LEU A 12 18.25 19.22 -25.13
C LEU A 12 19.01 20.01 -24.04
N LEU A 13 18.65 21.29 -23.91
CA LEU A 13 18.47 21.95 -22.63
C LEU A 13 17.24 21.35 -21.92
N LEU A 14 17.19 21.49 -20.59
CA LEU A 14 16.16 21.04 -19.64
C LEU A 14 16.40 19.63 -19.09
N HIS A 15 17.08 19.54 -17.94
CA HIS A 15 16.60 18.88 -16.71
C HIS A 15 17.52 19.30 -15.54
N GLY A 16 17.71 20.61 -15.39
CA GLY A 16 17.96 21.13 -14.05
C GLY A 16 16.64 21.05 -13.31
N ALA A 17 16.59 20.31 -12.20
CA ALA A 17 15.98 20.73 -10.95
C ALA A 17 15.83 19.54 -9.98
N PHE A 18 16.26 19.76 -8.74
CA PHE A 18 15.79 19.10 -7.54
C PHE A 18 16.24 17.64 -7.28
N LEU A 19 17.52 17.51 -6.89
CA LEU A 19 17.84 16.69 -5.72
C LEU A 19 17.26 17.36 -4.46
N VAL A 20 15.94 17.33 -4.29
CA VAL A 20 15.37 17.47 -2.94
C VAL A 20 15.68 16.15 -2.25
N PRO A 21 16.35 16.12 -1.09
CA PRO A 21 16.29 14.96 -0.24
C PRO A 21 14.82 14.78 0.12
N CYS A 22 14.14 13.86 -0.55
CA CYS A 22 12.81 13.45 -0.12
C CYS A 22 13.01 12.97 1.32
N PRO A 23 12.46 13.64 2.34
CA PRO A 23 12.45 13.03 3.65
C PRO A 23 11.75 11.70 3.43
N ALA A 24 12.39 10.62 3.87
CA ALA A 24 11.69 9.37 4.05
C ALA A 24 10.54 9.68 5.02
N ALA A 25 9.39 10.05 4.47
CA ALA A 25 8.15 10.12 5.18
C ALA A 25 7.91 8.68 5.60
N GLY A 26 8.39 8.32 6.80
CA GLY A 26 7.98 7.10 7.44
C GLY A 26 6.47 7.09 7.38
N ALA A 27 5.91 6.00 6.86
CA ALA A 27 4.46 5.79 6.75
C ALA A 27 3.84 5.93 8.15
N GLY A 28 3.52 7.16 8.52
CA GLY A 28 2.85 7.53 9.76
C GLY A 28 1.36 7.33 9.55
N PHE A 29 0.69 6.78 10.56
CA PHE A 29 -0.76 6.63 10.50
C PHE A 29 -1.35 8.02 10.64
N VAL A 30 -2.13 8.44 9.65
CA VAL A 30 -2.81 9.74 9.71
C VAL A 30 -4.27 9.49 10.07
N GLU A 31 -4.66 9.90 11.27
CA GLU A 31 -6.06 9.87 11.71
C GLU A 31 -6.56 11.32 11.79
N GLY A 32 -7.64 11.64 11.06
CA GLY A 32 -8.19 13.00 11.02
C GLY A 32 -7.21 14.08 10.55
N GLY A 33 -6.21 13.73 9.73
CA GLY A 33 -5.19 14.66 9.25
C GLY A 33 -4.01 14.89 10.20
N ARG A 34 -3.93 14.17 11.33
CA ARG A 34 -2.78 14.23 12.25
C ARG A 34 -1.94 12.96 12.17
N PRO A 35 -0.59 13.07 12.14
CA PRO A 35 0.28 11.91 12.31
C PRO A 35 0.11 11.40 13.75
N VAL A 36 -0.37 10.16 13.89
CA VAL A 36 -0.58 9.48 15.16
C VAL A 36 0.60 8.56 15.43
N THR A 37 1.06 8.56 16.69
CA THR A 37 2.17 7.68 17.08
C THR A 37 1.69 6.22 17.15
N PRO A 38 2.55 5.23 16.90
CA PRO A 38 2.13 3.83 16.80
C PRO A 38 1.43 3.29 18.06
N GLU A 39 1.79 3.84 19.23
CA GLU A 39 1.27 3.47 20.56
C GLU A 39 -0.18 3.91 20.77
N GLU A 40 -0.63 4.94 20.06
CA GLU A 40 -1.94 5.57 20.23
C GLU A 40 -3.02 4.96 19.31
N THR A 41 -2.66 4.03 18.42
CA THR A 41 -3.61 3.38 17.50
C THR A 41 -4.08 2.02 18.01
N ASN A 42 -5.32 1.62 17.72
CA ASN A 42 -5.89 0.26 17.95
C ASN A 42 -5.19 -0.88 17.15
N PHE A 43 -3.97 -0.60 16.69
CA PHE A 43 -3.11 -1.35 15.78
C PHE A 43 -1.67 -1.38 16.32
N ALA A 44 -1.46 -1.43 17.65
CA ALA A 44 -0.14 -1.69 18.21
C ALA A 44 0.39 -3.04 17.69
N GLY A 45 1.57 -3.08 17.07
CA GLY A 45 2.10 -4.26 16.39
C GLY A 45 3.54 -4.06 15.91
N GLY A 46 4.27 -5.15 15.70
CA GLY A 46 5.64 -5.10 15.19
C GLY A 46 5.66 -4.57 13.76
N ARG A 47 6.32 -3.44 13.53
CA ARG A 47 6.49 -2.84 12.19
C ARG A 47 7.85 -3.18 11.62
N ARG A 48 7.86 -3.64 10.38
CA ARG A 48 9.05 -3.89 9.58
C ARG A 48 8.81 -3.31 8.18
N ALA A 49 9.88 -3.04 7.44
CA ALA A 49 9.79 -2.71 6.03
C ALA A 49 10.45 -3.83 5.23
N THR A 50 9.92 -4.15 4.06
CA THR A 50 10.56 -5.14 3.18
C THR A 50 11.93 -4.65 2.73
N PRO A 51 12.90 -5.56 2.49
CA PRO A 51 14.28 -5.17 2.23
C PRO A 51 14.48 -4.39 0.91
N ILE A 52 13.69 -4.69 -0.14
CA ILE A 52 13.88 -4.12 -1.48
C ILE A 52 12.95 -2.94 -1.72
N HIS A 53 11.63 -3.15 -1.70
CA HIS A 53 10.65 -2.14 -2.08
C HIS A 53 10.18 -1.28 -0.91
N ARG A 54 10.70 -1.55 0.30
CA ARG A 54 10.37 -0.84 1.54
C ARG A 54 8.86 -0.81 1.83
N VAL A 55 8.14 -1.86 1.42
CA VAL A 55 6.70 -2.01 1.73
C VAL A 55 6.56 -2.10 3.25
N PRO A 56 5.81 -1.22 3.91
CA PRO A 56 5.61 -1.29 5.35
C PRO A 56 4.72 -2.50 5.66
N VAL A 57 5.17 -3.34 6.59
CA VAL A 57 4.44 -4.51 7.06
C VAL A 57 4.26 -4.39 8.56
N GLN A 58 3.03 -4.62 9.02
CA GLN A 58 2.69 -4.61 10.42
C GLN A 58 1.96 -5.90 10.79
N ILE A 59 2.39 -6.55 11.87
CA ILE A 59 1.66 -7.67 12.47
C ILE A 59 1.00 -7.15 13.75
N ASN A 60 -0.33 -7.10 13.79
CA ASN A 60 -1.04 -6.64 14.98
C ASN A 60 -0.84 -7.60 16.17
N HIS A 61 -0.85 -7.04 17.38
CA HIS A 61 -0.77 -7.80 18.64
C HIS A 61 -1.90 -8.82 18.84
N ASP A 62 -3.05 -8.63 18.20
CA ASP A 62 -4.22 -9.51 18.33
C ASP A 62 -4.19 -10.72 17.38
N THR A 63 -3.15 -10.84 16.55
CA THR A 63 -2.92 -12.02 15.69
C THR A 63 -2.53 -13.24 16.50
N ARG A 64 -2.93 -14.44 16.07
CA ARG A 64 -2.48 -15.70 16.68
C ARG A 64 -0.97 -15.86 16.46
N ALA A 65 -0.18 -15.38 17.42
CA ALA A 65 1.27 -15.32 17.35
C ALA A 65 1.90 -16.71 17.14
N GLY A 66 2.91 -16.78 16.26
CA GLY A 66 3.72 -17.98 16.05
C GLY A 66 4.42 -18.07 14.69
N VAL A 67 4.00 -17.27 13.70
CA VAL A 67 4.57 -17.29 12.34
C VAL A 67 5.24 -15.96 12.05
N ASP A 68 6.56 -15.98 11.82
CA ASP A 68 7.28 -14.85 11.22
C ASP A 68 6.90 -14.78 9.73
N LEU A 69 6.34 -13.64 9.31
CA LEU A 69 6.13 -13.37 7.89
C LEU A 69 7.50 -13.13 7.23
N ASP A 70 7.83 -13.94 6.23
CA ASP A 70 8.97 -13.68 5.36
C ASP A 70 8.72 -12.41 4.54
N LEU A 71 9.44 -11.34 4.86
CA LEU A 71 9.31 -10.05 4.19
C LEU A 71 9.81 -10.10 2.74
N THR A 72 10.66 -11.06 2.38
CA THR A 72 11.13 -11.23 0.99
C THR A 72 10.02 -11.75 0.07
N LEU A 73 9.04 -12.48 0.62
CA LEU A 73 7.85 -12.90 -0.12
C LEU A 73 7.03 -11.68 -0.57
N VAL A 74 6.90 -10.66 0.29
CA VAL A 74 6.16 -9.44 -0.04
C VAL A 74 6.84 -8.71 -1.21
N ASP A 75 8.16 -8.58 -1.19
CA ASP A 75 8.93 -8.01 -2.32
C ASP A 75 8.75 -8.84 -3.60
N THR A 76 8.86 -10.17 -3.50
CA THR A 76 8.71 -11.10 -4.63
C THR A 76 7.34 -10.96 -5.30
N VAL A 77 6.28 -10.87 -4.48
CA VAL A 77 4.91 -10.65 -4.99
C VAL A 77 4.78 -9.29 -5.64
N PHE A 78 5.37 -8.26 -5.05
CA PHE A 78 5.33 -6.91 -5.61
C PHE A 78 6.03 -6.83 -6.98
N ASP A 79 7.19 -7.45 -7.13
CA ASP A 79 7.89 -7.54 -8.42
C ASP A 79 7.07 -8.29 -9.47
N ALA A 80 6.45 -9.41 -9.08
CA ALA A 80 5.56 -10.15 -9.98
C ALA A 80 4.38 -9.30 -10.47
N LEU A 81 3.83 -8.43 -9.61
CA LEU A 81 2.78 -7.48 -10.00
C LEU A 81 3.30 -6.40 -10.95
N ARG A 82 4.49 -5.83 -10.71
CA ARG A 82 5.10 -4.85 -11.63
C ARG A 82 5.30 -5.44 -13.02
N VAL A 83 5.79 -6.68 -13.10
CA VAL A 83 5.95 -7.40 -14.37
C VAL A 83 4.59 -7.66 -15.02
N HIS A 84 3.59 -8.10 -14.26
CA HIS A 84 2.25 -8.39 -14.77
C HIS A 84 1.55 -7.15 -15.35
N HIS A 85 1.58 -6.02 -14.63
CA HIS A 85 0.93 -4.78 -15.07
C HIS A 85 1.78 -3.96 -16.05
N ARG A 86 3.07 -4.30 -16.22
CA ARG A 86 4.04 -3.61 -17.10
C ARG A 86 4.14 -2.10 -16.84
N ARG A 87 4.03 -1.70 -15.57
CA ARG A 87 4.02 -0.30 -15.14
C ARG A 87 4.35 -0.20 -13.66
N ASP A 88 4.65 1.01 -13.21
CA ASP A 88 4.72 1.32 -11.78
C ASP A 88 3.31 1.48 -11.17
N PRO A 89 3.15 1.21 -9.86
CA PRO A 89 1.85 1.34 -9.21
C PRO A 89 1.36 2.80 -9.21
N TYR A 90 0.05 3.00 -9.17
CA TYR A 90 -0.53 4.34 -8.97
C TYR A 90 -0.31 4.86 -7.55
N VAL A 91 -0.26 3.95 -6.56
CA VAL A 91 0.03 4.26 -5.16
C VAL A 91 1.42 3.73 -4.82
N ALA A 92 2.28 4.59 -4.29
CA ALA A 92 3.64 4.17 -3.94
C ALA A 92 3.61 3.08 -2.85
N PRO A 93 4.46 2.03 -2.94
CA PRO A 93 4.42 0.89 -2.01
C PRO A 93 4.68 1.29 -0.55
N GLN A 94 5.40 2.38 -0.32
CA GLN A 94 5.66 2.94 1.00
C GLN A 94 4.49 3.71 1.61
N THR A 95 3.45 4.04 0.84
CA THR A 95 2.35 4.90 1.31
C THR A 95 1.36 4.13 2.18
N ILE A 96 1.11 2.86 1.88
CA ILE A 96 0.05 2.07 2.53
C ILE A 96 0.65 0.80 3.13
N PRO A 97 0.56 0.61 4.46
CA PRO A 97 1.07 -0.58 5.11
C PRO A 97 0.23 -1.82 4.79
N VAL A 98 0.88 -2.97 4.65
CA VAL A 98 0.24 -4.28 4.74
C VAL A 98 0.13 -4.64 6.21
N VAL A 99 -1.10 -4.82 6.71
CA VAL A 99 -1.37 -5.06 8.12
C VAL A 99 -1.99 -6.44 8.29
N VAL A 100 -1.29 -7.34 8.97
CA VAL A 100 -1.81 -8.66 9.35
C VAL A 100 -2.66 -8.50 10.61
N ILE A 101 -3.91 -8.95 10.55
CA ILE A 101 -4.89 -8.82 11.62
C ILE A 101 -5.60 -10.15 11.89
N ALA A 102 -6.11 -10.32 13.10
CA ALA A 102 -6.94 -11.47 13.45
C ALA A 102 -8.12 -11.63 12.48
N GLU A 103 -8.36 -12.84 12.01
CA GLU A 103 -9.48 -13.17 11.10
C GLU A 103 -10.83 -12.66 11.65
N ALA A 104 -11.07 -12.80 12.95
CA ALA A 104 -12.29 -12.32 13.59
C ALA A 104 -12.48 -10.80 13.46
N LYS A 105 -11.38 -10.02 13.50
CA LYS A 105 -11.39 -8.56 13.32
C LYS A 105 -11.66 -8.21 11.85
N MET A 106 -11.05 -8.94 10.91
CA MET A 106 -11.32 -8.80 9.48
C MET A 106 -12.81 -9.00 9.16
N ARG A 107 -13.41 -10.09 9.66
CA ARG A 107 -14.83 -10.40 9.43
C ARG A 107 -15.75 -9.28 9.92
N ARG A 108 -15.43 -8.64 11.06
CA ARG A 108 -16.18 -7.49 11.57
C ARG A 108 -16.09 -6.28 10.64
N PHE A 109 -14.93 -6.01 10.03
CA PHE A 109 -14.80 -4.94 9.04
C PHE A 109 -15.65 -5.20 7.79
N LEU A 110 -15.66 -6.44 7.29
CA LEU A 110 -16.46 -6.83 6.14
C LEU A 110 -17.97 -6.73 6.39
N GLN A 111 -18.42 -7.01 7.61
CA GLN A 111 -19.83 -6.95 8.02
C GLN A 111 -20.31 -5.53 8.39
N GLY A 112 -19.41 -4.58 8.59
CA GLY A 112 -19.77 -3.20 8.96
C GLY A 112 -20.51 -2.44 7.84
N PRO A 113 -21.15 -1.30 8.17
CA PRO A 113 -21.80 -0.46 7.16
C PRO A 113 -20.77 0.04 6.13
N PRO A 114 -21.19 0.37 4.88
CA PRO A 114 -20.32 0.98 3.90
C PRO A 114 -19.66 2.25 4.43
N ARG A 115 -18.35 2.35 4.30
CA ARG A 115 -17.54 3.54 4.53
C ARG A 115 -17.54 4.38 3.26
N LEU A 116 -18.12 5.59 3.36
CA LEU A 116 -18.21 6.56 2.26
C LEU A 116 -16.88 6.85 1.54
N LEU A 117 -15.75 6.61 2.21
CA LEU A 117 -14.39 6.76 1.67
C LEU A 117 -14.05 5.82 0.50
N PHE A 118 -14.86 4.79 0.24
CA PHE A 118 -14.56 3.78 -0.77
C PHE A 118 -15.53 3.72 -1.94
N GLY A 119 -16.69 4.39 -1.86
CA GLY A 119 -17.69 4.38 -2.92
C GLY A 119 -18.01 2.97 -3.45
N ARG A 120 -17.89 2.77 -4.78
CA ARG A 120 -18.15 1.48 -5.45
C ARG A 120 -17.13 0.39 -5.12
N LEU A 121 -15.89 0.76 -4.75
CA LEU A 121 -14.82 -0.19 -4.47
C LEU A 121 -15.13 -1.06 -3.25
N GLU A 122 -15.86 -0.54 -2.27
CA GLU A 122 -16.16 -1.31 -1.05
C GLU A 122 -17.12 -2.47 -1.29
N ALA A 123 -18.09 -2.28 -2.19
CA ALA A 123 -19.04 -3.34 -2.53
C ALA A 123 -18.33 -4.48 -3.27
N GLU A 124 -17.36 -4.16 -4.12
CA GLU A 124 -16.51 -5.13 -4.80
C GLU A 124 -15.59 -5.86 -3.81
N VAL A 125 -14.92 -5.13 -2.91
CA VAL A 125 -14.10 -5.70 -1.84
C VAL A 125 -14.90 -6.66 -0.97
N LYS A 126 -16.09 -6.26 -0.49
CA LYS A 126 -16.92 -7.10 0.40
C LYS A 126 -17.45 -8.36 -0.29
N SER A 127 -17.74 -8.30 -1.59
CA SER A 127 -18.29 -9.45 -2.32
C SER A 127 -17.22 -10.48 -2.72
N GLN A 128 -15.97 -10.07 -2.87
CA GLN A 128 -14.92 -10.93 -3.44
C GLN A 128 -13.86 -11.41 -2.45
N GLN A 129 -13.80 -10.89 -1.21
CA GLN A 129 -12.57 -10.96 -0.40
C GLN A 129 -12.82 -11.35 1.06
N GLN A 130 -12.43 -12.58 1.42
CA GLN A 130 -12.46 -13.06 2.81
C GLN A 130 -11.12 -12.86 3.54
N ASP A 131 -10.00 -12.91 2.81
CA ASP A 131 -8.64 -12.90 3.39
C ASP A 131 -7.94 -11.55 3.31
N VAL A 132 -8.46 -10.64 2.50
CA VAL A 132 -7.87 -9.32 2.25
C VAL A 132 -8.97 -8.27 2.35
N TYR A 133 -8.66 -7.15 2.98
CA TYR A 133 -9.52 -5.98 2.99
C TYR A 133 -8.64 -4.74 2.77
N PRO A 134 -8.54 -4.23 1.53
CA PRO A 134 -7.81 -3.00 1.27
C PRO A 134 -8.56 -1.81 1.85
N THR A 135 -7.83 -0.79 2.30
CA THR A 135 -8.34 0.53 2.63
C THR A 135 -7.42 1.64 2.14
N PRO A 136 -7.93 2.87 1.99
CA PRO A 136 -7.11 4.04 1.68
C PRO A 136 -5.94 4.27 2.65
N THR A 137 -5.93 3.61 3.80
CA THR A 137 -4.93 3.77 4.86
C THR A 137 -4.14 2.50 5.18
N ALA A 138 -4.59 1.31 4.78
CA ALA A 138 -3.91 0.03 5.02
C ALA A 138 -4.45 -1.08 4.10
N VAL A 139 -3.62 -2.03 3.71
CA VAL A 139 -4.06 -3.30 3.12
C VAL A 139 -4.10 -4.34 4.23
N PHE A 140 -5.29 -4.71 4.69
CA PHE A 140 -5.42 -5.72 5.74
C PHE A 140 -5.34 -7.14 5.15
N VAL A 141 -4.57 -8.02 5.80
CA VAL A 141 -4.48 -9.45 5.50
C VAL A 141 -4.86 -10.25 6.74
N SER A 142 -5.69 -11.28 6.57
CA SER A 142 -6.13 -12.15 7.65
C SER A 142 -4.98 -13.03 8.15
N ASP A 143 -4.80 -13.19 9.46
CA ASP A 143 -3.81 -14.11 10.03
C ASP A 143 -4.10 -15.59 9.70
N ALA A 144 -5.35 -15.91 9.31
CA ALA A 144 -5.75 -17.25 8.87
C ALA A 144 -4.96 -17.76 7.64
N VAL A 145 -4.31 -16.88 6.87
CA VAL A 145 -3.50 -17.29 5.71
C VAL A 145 -2.03 -17.54 6.04
N LEU A 146 -1.54 -17.16 7.24
CA LEU A 146 -0.10 -17.25 7.55
C LEU A 146 0.45 -18.68 7.55
N GLY A 147 -0.39 -19.68 7.83
CA GLY A 147 -0.01 -21.10 7.80
C GLY A 147 -0.07 -21.75 6.42
N ASP A 148 -0.49 -21.02 5.38
CA ASP A 148 -0.67 -21.53 4.02
C ASP A 148 0.06 -20.61 3.03
N PRO A 149 1.28 -20.98 2.57
CA PRO A 149 2.07 -20.15 1.67
C PRO A 149 1.37 -19.79 0.37
N VAL A 150 0.55 -20.70 -0.19
CA VAL A 150 -0.16 -20.48 -1.45
C VAL A 150 -1.26 -19.44 -1.23
N ARG A 151 -2.03 -19.60 -0.16
CA ARG A 151 -3.11 -18.67 0.20
C ARG A 151 -2.56 -17.30 0.63
N LEU A 152 -1.43 -17.28 1.36
CA LEU A 152 -0.70 -16.05 1.70
C LEU A 152 -0.22 -15.32 0.46
N GLN A 153 0.41 -16.03 -0.49
CA GLN A 153 0.85 -15.41 -1.74
C GLN A 153 -0.33 -14.87 -2.56
N ALA A 154 -1.45 -15.60 -2.62
CA ALA A 154 -2.66 -15.13 -3.28
C ALA A 154 -3.26 -13.88 -2.60
N ALA A 155 -3.29 -13.86 -1.26
CA ALA A 155 -3.74 -12.72 -0.48
C ALA A 155 -2.84 -11.50 -0.70
N LEU A 156 -1.52 -11.66 -0.63
CA LEU A 156 -0.55 -10.60 -0.90
C LEU A 156 -0.68 -10.08 -2.33
N ARG A 157 -0.81 -10.96 -3.33
CA ARG A 157 -0.95 -10.57 -4.73
C ARG A 157 -2.22 -9.74 -4.95
N ARG A 158 -3.31 -10.13 -4.31
CA ARG A 158 -4.57 -9.38 -4.38
C ARG A 158 -4.47 -8.04 -3.66
N GLY A 159 -3.97 -8.04 -2.42
CA GLY A 159 -3.84 -6.84 -1.59
C GLY A 159 -2.90 -5.79 -2.21
N LEU A 160 -1.70 -6.20 -2.60
CA LEU A 160 -0.73 -5.32 -3.27
C LEU A 160 -1.18 -4.94 -4.69
N GLY A 161 -2.00 -5.78 -5.34
CA GLY A 161 -2.59 -5.48 -6.64
C GLY A 161 -3.40 -4.18 -6.64
N TYR A 162 -4.02 -3.81 -5.51
CA TYR A 162 -4.74 -2.54 -5.37
C TYR A 162 -3.86 -1.31 -5.57
N LEU A 163 -2.54 -1.40 -5.32
CA LEU A 163 -1.62 -0.30 -5.60
C LEU A 163 -1.55 0.04 -7.10
N PHE A 164 -1.93 -0.91 -7.95
CA PHE A 164 -2.01 -0.77 -9.40
C PHE A 164 -3.42 -0.42 -9.90
N ASP A 165 -4.39 -0.23 -9.01
CA ASP A 165 -5.78 0.08 -9.34
C ASP A 165 -6.06 1.60 -9.31
N VAL A 166 -6.72 2.11 -10.36
CA VAL A 166 -6.95 3.55 -10.54
C VAL A 166 -8.00 4.10 -9.57
N ASP A 167 -9.02 3.29 -9.24
CA ASP A 167 -10.08 3.70 -8.34
C ASP A 167 -9.62 3.63 -6.89
N PHE A 168 -8.74 2.68 -6.56
CA PHE A 168 -8.04 2.67 -5.28
C PHE A 168 -7.17 3.93 -5.11
N TYR A 169 -6.39 4.32 -6.12
CA TYR A 169 -5.64 5.58 -6.10
C TYR A 169 -6.53 6.82 -5.90
N ARG A 170 -7.69 6.86 -6.55
CA ARG A 170 -8.68 7.93 -6.35
C ARG A 170 -9.21 7.96 -4.93
N ALA A 171 -9.44 6.81 -4.31
CA ALA A 171 -9.90 6.73 -2.92
C ALA A 171 -8.82 7.25 -1.94
N VAL A 172 -7.55 6.88 -2.16
CA VAL A 172 -6.41 7.35 -1.37
C VAL A 172 -6.23 8.86 -1.47
N THR A 173 -6.14 9.39 -2.70
CA THR A 173 -5.98 10.84 -2.91
C THR A 173 -7.23 11.64 -2.55
N GLY A 174 -8.41 11.04 -2.59
CA GLY A 174 -9.65 11.62 -2.10
C GLY A 174 -9.62 11.87 -0.60
N LEU A 175 -9.03 10.96 0.18
CA LEU A 175 -8.85 11.11 1.63
C LEU A 175 -7.86 12.25 1.96
N GLU A 176 -6.73 12.33 1.24
CA GLU A 176 -5.75 13.41 1.44
C GLU A 176 -6.36 14.81 1.21
N ARG A 177 -7.32 14.90 0.29
CA ARG A 177 -7.99 16.17 -0.05
C ARG A 177 -9.22 16.46 0.80
N ALA A 178 -9.73 15.49 1.56
CA ALA A 178 -10.90 15.68 2.41
C ALA A 178 -10.54 16.63 3.56
N ARG A 179 -10.91 17.90 3.44
CA ARG A 179 -10.88 18.83 4.58
C ARG A 179 -11.88 18.34 5.64
N PRO A 180 -11.49 18.24 6.92
CA PRO A 180 -12.47 18.00 7.97
C PRO A 180 -13.52 19.11 7.91
N ARG A 181 -14.81 18.74 7.94
CA ARG A 181 -15.86 19.73 8.18
C ARG A 181 -15.58 20.36 9.56
N PRO A 182 -15.70 21.68 9.71
CA PRO A 182 -15.74 22.28 11.04
C PRO A 182 -16.80 21.54 11.86
N ALA A 183 -16.49 21.22 13.12
CA ALA A 183 -17.51 20.72 14.03
C ALA A 183 -18.55 21.83 14.22
N ASP A 184 -19.82 21.53 13.92
CA ASP A 184 -20.97 22.39 14.24
C ASP A 184 -21.22 22.40 15.76
#